data_AF-A0A9D1VP76-F1
#
_entry.id   AF-A0A9D1VP76-F1
#
_cell.length_a   1.000
_cell.length_b   1.000
_cell.length_c   1.000
_cell.angle_alpha   90.00
_cell.angle_beta   90.00
_cell.angle_gamma   90.00
#
_symmetry.space_group_name_H-M   'P 1'
#
loop_
_entity.id
_entity.type
_entity.pdbx_description
1 polymer ?
#
loop_
_entity_poly.entity_id
_entity_poly.type
_entity_poly.pdbx_seq_one_letter_code
_entity_poly.pdbx_strand_id
1 'polypeptide(L)'
;MNDELMQERFSLMRERIGEIRKEELVREPYRDFFRKTGDFILEICRIHDRIREGWLEKASMEELKENNHKMYEDILPEHYEESYGNPACAQKILGRDFGQLLSFLYTEVRGMIVFAYEDRLFDMTVAMELFVQIYNLFEDPELSSKDVKDAIYWYVSDYSDEMAGHRVREGVDPSLDFAVRIICESDLTDLRYLYKYGEYVTENERAMAAFLNTLTEEEIQAMARTYTEGYRIGFIQGRKDITKKKTVNIRFQLGFERMVKAAIEQFREMGLAPVIYRSAVHSVNKKQAHRIGYYGAIPNQQFDYDHKDDAALYLDHEFVQRKLRVLQVAYEQVKELANTHGGPACIETFGETPFAPVAKKEACALSAHQQKLQVSYDNEAGQIVNRYIKGEERSFTIIAYPVKEIGENFEEIFRETVKINTLDNKLYEKIQQNIIEAL
;
A
#
# COMPACT_ATOMS: atom_id res chain seq x y z
N MET A 1 5.35 -4.50 22.34
CA MET A 1 6.81 -4.32 22.22
C MET A 1 7.25 -3.29 23.24
N ASN A 2 8.24 -3.49 24.13
CA ASN A 2 8.92 -2.34 24.74
C ASN A 2 9.79 -1.71 23.62
N ASP A 3 9.78 -0.39 23.45
CA ASP A 3 10.47 0.29 22.35
C ASP A 3 11.98 0.02 22.36
N GLU A 4 12.58 -0.11 23.55
CA GLU A 4 14.00 -0.47 23.73
C GLU A 4 14.32 -1.87 23.19
N LEU A 5 13.45 -2.87 23.46
CA LEU A 5 13.64 -4.24 22.98
C LEU A 5 13.52 -4.31 21.46
N MET A 6 12.66 -3.49 20.84
CA MET A 6 12.55 -3.42 19.39
C MET A 6 13.81 -2.83 18.76
N GLN A 7 14.34 -1.74 19.32
CA GLN A 7 15.59 -1.13 18.84
C GLN A 7 16.78 -2.10 18.96
N GLU A 8 16.85 -2.87 20.05
CA GLU A 8 17.88 -3.90 20.24
C GLU A 8 17.77 -4.99 19.16
N ARG A 9 16.58 -5.57 18.95
CA ARG A 9 16.34 -6.58 17.90
C ARG A 9 16.71 -6.05 16.51
N PHE A 10 16.26 -4.85 16.17
CA PHE A 10 16.58 -4.21 14.89
C PHE A 10 18.10 -4.04 14.70
N SER A 11 18.79 -3.57 15.73
CA SER A 11 20.24 -3.35 15.70
C SER A 11 21.00 -4.66 15.54
N LEU A 12 20.61 -5.72 16.26
CA LEU A 12 21.21 -7.05 16.15
C LEU A 12 21.03 -7.63 14.74
N MET A 13 19.83 -7.52 14.16
CA MET A 13 19.59 -7.99 12.79
C MET A 13 20.41 -7.18 11.77
N ARG A 14 20.51 -5.87 11.94
CA ARG A 14 21.32 -5.01 11.06
C ARG A 14 22.80 -5.38 11.11
N GLU A 15 23.33 -5.65 12.30
CA GLU A 15 24.72 -6.10 12.47
C GLU A 15 24.95 -7.45 11.80
N ARG A 16 24.07 -8.43 12.07
CA ARG A 16 24.16 -9.77 11.48
C ARG A 16 24.12 -9.74 9.96
N ILE A 17 23.25 -8.94 9.35
CA ILE A 17 23.19 -8.78 7.88
C ILE A 17 24.49 -8.14 7.34
N GLY A 18 25.12 -7.26 8.12
CA GLY A 18 26.45 -6.73 7.81
C GLY A 18 27.55 -7.79 7.78
N GLU A 19 27.47 -8.80 8.64
CA GLU A 19 28.39 -9.94 8.68
C GLU A 19 28.17 -10.91 7.51
N ILE A 20 26.91 -11.27 7.24
CA ILE A 20 26.49 -12.18 6.15
C ILE A 20 27.14 -11.80 4.81
N ARG A 21 27.31 -10.50 4.54
CA ARG A 21 27.92 -10.00 3.30
C ARG A 21 29.37 -10.42 3.10
N LYS A 22 30.10 -10.68 4.19
CA LYS A 22 31.52 -11.05 4.20
C LYS A 22 31.73 -12.56 4.30
N GLU A 23 30.68 -13.29 4.66
CA GLU A 23 30.74 -14.74 4.85
C GLU A 23 30.73 -15.50 3.53
N GLU A 24 31.21 -16.74 3.61
CA GLU A 24 31.25 -17.71 2.51
C GLU A 24 30.59 -19.04 2.91
N LEU A 25 29.74 -19.03 3.94
CA LEU A 25 29.08 -20.23 4.47
C LEU A 25 28.04 -20.79 3.49
N VAL A 26 27.26 -19.90 2.86
CA VAL A 26 26.31 -20.27 1.82
C VAL A 26 27.02 -20.49 0.49
N ARG A 27 26.67 -21.54 -0.26
CA ARG A 27 27.22 -21.84 -1.60
C ARG A 27 26.62 -20.97 -2.70
N GLU A 28 27.35 -20.83 -3.81
CA GLU A 28 26.78 -20.28 -5.05
C GLU A 28 25.72 -21.24 -5.63
N PRO A 29 24.66 -20.72 -6.29
CA PRO A 29 24.39 -19.31 -6.62
C PRO A 29 23.63 -18.53 -5.52
N TYR A 30 23.30 -19.15 -4.39
CA TYR A 30 22.50 -18.53 -3.33
C TYR A 30 23.24 -17.41 -2.59
N ARG A 31 24.57 -17.53 -2.49
CA ARG A 31 25.43 -16.52 -1.88
C ARG A 31 25.27 -15.14 -2.53
N ASP A 32 25.21 -15.07 -3.87
CA ASP A 32 24.97 -13.81 -4.60
C ASP A 32 23.64 -13.16 -4.22
N PHE A 33 22.57 -13.96 -4.12
CA PHE A 33 21.25 -13.50 -3.68
C PHE A 33 21.30 -12.86 -2.28
N PHE A 34 21.89 -13.55 -1.29
CA PHE A 34 21.97 -13.04 0.07
C PHE A 34 22.88 -11.81 0.18
N ARG A 35 23.98 -11.76 -0.57
CA ARG A 35 24.84 -10.57 -0.60
C ARG A 35 24.12 -9.35 -1.16
N LYS A 36 23.50 -9.49 -2.34
CA LYS A 36 22.76 -8.39 -3.00
C LYS A 36 21.55 -7.94 -2.19
N THR A 37 20.76 -8.88 -1.66
CA THR A 37 19.58 -8.56 -0.85
C THR A 37 19.98 -7.97 0.50
N GLY A 38 21.05 -8.48 1.14
CA GLY A 38 21.61 -7.90 2.36
C GLY A 38 22.16 -6.49 2.15
N ASP A 39 22.82 -6.24 1.03
CA ASP A 39 23.26 -4.90 0.62
C ASP A 39 22.08 -3.92 0.50
N PHE A 40 21.00 -4.37 -0.13
CA PHE A 40 19.78 -3.61 -0.28
C PHE A 40 19.10 -3.31 1.06
N ILE A 41 19.00 -4.30 1.96
CA ILE A 41 18.47 -4.11 3.33
C ILE A 41 19.27 -3.04 4.08
N LEU A 42 20.61 -3.12 4.04
CA LEU A 42 21.45 -2.14 4.74
C LEU A 42 21.32 -0.73 4.15
N GLU A 43 21.08 -0.60 2.85
CA GLU A 43 20.80 0.69 2.23
C GLU A 43 19.47 1.28 2.72
N ILE A 44 18.42 0.46 2.87
CA ILE A 44 17.15 0.89 3.48
C ILE A 44 17.38 1.35 4.92
N CYS A 45 18.17 0.61 5.72
CA CYS A 45 18.53 1.04 7.08
C CYS A 45 19.28 2.39 7.10
N ARG A 46 20.18 2.64 6.14
CA ARG A 46 20.85 3.95 6.03
C ARG A 46 19.88 5.07 5.69
N ILE A 47 18.88 4.80 4.84
CA ILE A 47 17.83 5.77 4.52
C ILE A 47 17.00 6.08 5.76
N HIS A 48 16.62 5.05 6.54
CA HIS A 48 15.93 5.22 7.82
C HIS A 48 16.70 6.15 8.77
N ASP A 49 18.00 5.92 8.95
CA ASP A 49 18.86 6.79 9.78
C ASP A 49 18.86 8.24 9.25
N ARG A 50 19.08 8.43 7.95
CA ARG A 50 19.10 9.76 7.31
C ARG A 50 17.77 10.50 7.48
N ILE A 51 16.64 9.80 7.35
CA ILE A 51 15.30 10.37 7.57
C ILE A 51 15.19 10.89 9.01
N ARG A 52 15.62 10.09 10.01
CA ARG A 52 15.63 10.49 11.43
C ARG A 52 16.55 11.68 11.71
N GLU A 53 17.61 11.86 10.92
CA GLU A 53 18.52 13.02 10.96
C GLU A 53 17.97 14.27 10.22
N GLY A 54 16.74 14.18 9.70
CA GLY A 54 16.05 15.26 9.02
C GLY A 54 16.48 15.46 7.56
N TRP A 55 16.96 14.41 6.90
CA TRP A 55 17.40 14.49 5.50
C TRP A 55 16.27 14.93 4.56
N LEU A 56 15.03 14.48 4.74
CA LEU A 56 13.89 14.82 3.88
C LEU A 56 13.58 16.32 3.80
N GLU A 57 13.93 17.09 4.84
CA GLU A 57 13.71 18.55 4.85
C GLU A 57 14.88 19.32 4.20
N LYS A 58 16.07 18.72 4.16
CA LYS A 58 17.32 19.36 3.73
C LYS A 58 17.72 19.00 2.30
N ALA A 59 17.31 17.82 1.83
CA ALA A 59 17.66 17.31 0.53
C ALA A 59 17.15 18.20 -0.61
N SER A 60 17.96 18.30 -1.66
CA SER A 60 17.56 18.85 -2.94
C SER A 60 16.55 17.94 -3.65
N MET A 61 15.83 18.50 -4.63
CA MET A 61 14.91 17.72 -5.46
C MET A 61 15.64 16.60 -6.22
N GLU A 62 16.85 16.88 -6.70
CA GLU A 62 17.71 15.95 -7.42
C GLU A 62 18.13 14.77 -6.54
N GLU A 63 18.58 15.02 -5.31
CA GLU A 63 18.95 13.96 -4.36
C GLU A 63 17.75 13.06 -3.99
N LEU A 64 16.56 13.66 -3.83
CA LEU A 64 15.34 12.91 -3.55
C LEU A 64 14.92 12.03 -4.74
N LYS A 65 15.00 12.56 -5.96
CA LYS A 65 14.75 11.82 -7.21
C LYS A 65 15.72 10.66 -7.38
N GLU A 66 17.01 10.91 -7.19
CA GLU A 66 18.06 9.89 -7.32
C GLU A 66 17.86 8.77 -6.30
N ASN A 67 17.62 9.11 -5.04
CA ASN A 67 17.34 8.12 -4.01
C ASN A 67 16.06 7.32 -4.33
N ASN A 68 14.99 7.99 -4.76
CA ASN A 68 13.74 7.34 -5.13
C ASN A 68 13.94 6.38 -6.30
N HIS A 69 14.64 6.78 -7.37
CA HIS A 69 14.93 5.90 -8.50
C HIS A 69 15.77 4.69 -8.06
N LYS A 70 16.88 4.93 -7.34
CA LYS A 70 17.80 3.88 -6.86
C LYS A 70 17.09 2.80 -6.04
N MET A 71 16.09 3.18 -5.23
CA MET A 71 15.35 2.21 -4.41
C MET A 71 14.47 1.27 -5.21
N TYR A 72 14.09 1.63 -6.45
CA TYR A 72 13.19 0.84 -7.30
C TYR A 72 13.84 0.34 -8.59
N GLU A 73 15.05 0.80 -8.89
CA GLU A 73 15.76 0.62 -10.16
C GLU A 73 15.76 -0.83 -10.69
N ASP A 74 16.03 -1.81 -9.84
CA ASP A 74 16.18 -3.20 -10.26
C ASP A 74 14.84 -3.83 -10.70
N ILE A 75 13.71 -3.36 -10.16
CA ILE A 75 12.39 -3.88 -10.55
C ILE A 75 11.73 -3.07 -11.66
N LEU A 76 12.33 -1.98 -12.13
CA LEU A 76 11.78 -1.21 -13.25
C LEU A 76 11.75 -2.06 -14.53
N PRO A 77 10.81 -1.81 -15.46
CA PRO A 77 10.61 -2.65 -16.65
C PRO A 77 11.88 -2.96 -17.45
N GLU A 78 12.81 -2.01 -17.52
CA GLU A 78 14.10 -2.12 -18.22
C GLU A 78 15.08 -3.11 -17.58
N HIS A 79 14.98 -3.35 -16.26
CA HIS A 79 15.91 -4.21 -15.49
C HIS A 79 15.22 -5.46 -14.94
N TYR A 80 13.89 -5.53 -15.03
CA TYR A 80 13.11 -6.55 -14.34
C TYR A 80 13.41 -7.98 -14.77
N GLU A 81 13.84 -8.21 -16.02
CA GLU A 81 14.23 -9.55 -16.48
C GLU A 81 15.52 -10.09 -15.82
N GLU A 82 16.27 -9.24 -15.12
CA GLU A 82 17.49 -9.60 -14.39
C GLU A 82 17.31 -9.53 -12.85
N SER A 83 16.17 -9.03 -12.36
CA SER A 83 15.91 -8.90 -10.91
C SER A 83 15.49 -10.22 -10.25
N TYR A 84 15.87 -10.40 -8.99
CA TYR A 84 15.33 -11.48 -8.15
C TYR A 84 13.85 -11.31 -7.81
N GLY A 85 13.30 -10.11 -8.01
CA GLY A 85 11.85 -9.88 -7.98
C GLY A 85 11.10 -10.44 -9.18
N ASN A 86 11.79 -11.00 -10.18
CA ASN A 86 11.17 -11.70 -11.29
C ASN A 86 11.25 -13.21 -11.04
N PRO A 87 10.13 -13.91 -10.80
CA PRO A 87 10.14 -15.35 -10.49
C PRO A 87 10.83 -16.20 -11.56
N ALA A 88 10.76 -15.82 -12.84
CA ALA A 88 11.45 -16.53 -13.90
C ALA A 88 12.99 -16.36 -13.84
N CYS A 89 13.46 -15.15 -13.54
CA CYS A 89 14.88 -14.88 -13.30
C CYS A 89 15.36 -15.62 -12.03
N ALA A 90 14.63 -15.48 -10.93
CA ALA A 90 14.96 -16.13 -9.66
C ALA A 90 15.03 -17.65 -9.81
N GLN A 91 14.07 -18.29 -10.47
CA GLN A 91 14.11 -19.73 -10.75
C GLN A 91 15.26 -20.13 -11.68
N LYS A 92 15.58 -19.32 -12.70
CA LYS A 92 16.69 -19.58 -13.62
C LYS A 92 18.04 -19.59 -12.89
N ILE A 93 18.24 -18.68 -11.95
CA ILE A 93 19.51 -18.53 -11.21
C ILE A 93 19.57 -19.46 -10.00
N LEU A 94 18.52 -19.49 -9.19
CA LEU A 94 18.49 -20.12 -7.86
C LEU A 94 17.86 -21.54 -7.88
N GLY A 95 17.42 -21.99 -9.06
CA GLY A 95 16.80 -23.29 -9.25
C GLY A 95 15.30 -23.28 -8.94
N ARG A 96 14.62 -24.34 -9.38
CA ARG A 96 13.16 -24.49 -9.29
C ARG A 96 12.63 -24.53 -7.86
N ASP A 97 13.37 -25.17 -6.96
CA ASP A 97 12.87 -25.46 -5.62
C ASP A 97 12.95 -24.23 -4.69
N PHE A 98 13.93 -23.35 -4.90
CA PHE A 98 14.18 -22.19 -4.04
C PHE A 98 13.89 -20.85 -4.71
N GLY A 99 13.96 -20.74 -6.04
CA GLY A 99 13.84 -19.46 -6.74
C GLY A 99 12.52 -18.73 -6.45
N GLN A 100 11.40 -19.46 -6.45
CA GLN A 100 10.09 -18.87 -6.10
C GLN A 100 10.04 -18.39 -4.64
N LEU A 101 10.58 -19.17 -3.69
CA LEU A 101 10.59 -18.82 -2.26
C LEU A 101 11.48 -17.60 -1.97
N LEU A 102 12.65 -17.53 -2.61
CA LEU A 102 13.57 -16.41 -2.46
C LEU A 102 13.08 -15.16 -3.20
N SER A 103 12.33 -15.32 -4.29
CA SER A 103 11.63 -14.20 -4.94
C SER A 103 10.56 -13.60 -4.03
N PHE A 104 9.78 -14.44 -3.32
CA PHE A 104 8.86 -13.98 -2.27
C PHE A 104 9.58 -13.26 -1.13
N LEU A 105 10.68 -13.82 -0.61
CA LEU A 105 11.48 -13.14 0.42
C LEU A 105 11.94 -11.76 -0.07
N TYR A 106 12.38 -11.68 -1.33
CA TYR A 106 12.78 -10.42 -1.94
C TYR A 106 11.64 -9.40 -1.96
N THR A 107 10.41 -9.79 -2.27
CA THR A 107 9.26 -8.86 -2.27
C THR A 107 8.88 -8.36 -0.88
N GLU A 108 8.95 -9.21 0.15
CA GLU A 108 8.75 -8.79 1.54
C GLU A 108 9.83 -7.80 2.00
N VAL A 109 11.10 -8.05 1.65
CA VAL A 109 12.22 -7.14 1.92
C VAL A 109 12.02 -5.79 1.24
N ARG A 110 11.54 -5.76 0.00
CA ARG A 110 11.23 -4.48 -0.70
C ARG A 110 10.15 -3.66 -0.01
N GLY A 111 9.24 -4.30 0.71
CA GLY A 111 8.27 -3.63 1.57
C GLY A 111 8.91 -2.73 2.63
N MET A 112 10.14 -3.03 3.05
CA MET A 112 10.87 -2.24 4.04
C MET A 112 11.16 -0.81 3.59
N ILE A 113 11.15 -0.52 2.28
CA ILE A 113 11.35 0.85 1.78
C ILE A 113 10.33 1.77 2.44
N VAL A 114 9.04 1.50 2.30
CA VAL A 114 8.00 2.39 2.85
C VAL A 114 7.93 2.34 4.37
N PHE A 115 8.28 1.20 4.99
CA PHE A 115 8.36 1.08 6.44
C PHE A 115 9.47 1.96 7.03
N ALA A 116 10.59 2.16 6.33
CA ALA A 116 11.63 3.09 6.74
C ALA A 116 11.14 4.55 6.73
N TYR A 117 10.26 4.93 5.81
CA TYR A 117 9.68 6.28 5.77
C TYR A 117 8.61 6.49 6.85
N GLU A 118 7.87 5.43 7.21
CA GLU A 118 6.84 5.46 8.25
C GLU A 118 7.37 5.20 9.68
N ASP A 119 8.68 5.03 9.84
CA ASP A 119 9.33 4.62 11.12
C ASP A 119 8.76 3.32 11.71
N ARG A 120 8.38 2.38 10.84
CA ARG A 120 7.79 1.09 11.19
C ARG A 120 8.86 0.04 11.48
N LEU A 121 9.58 0.25 12.59
CA LEU A 121 10.68 -0.62 13.02
C LEU A 121 10.29 -2.08 13.20
N PHE A 122 9.06 -2.36 13.65
CA PHE A 122 8.57 -3.73 13.77
C PHE A 122 8.59 -4.45 12.43
N ASP A 123 7.92 -3.88 11.42
CA ASP A 123 7.78 -4.46 10.09
C ASP A 123 9.14 -4.62 9.40
N MET A 124 10.06 -3.65 9.60
CA MET A 124 11.45 -3.77 9.14
C MET A 124 12.17 -4.94 9.82
N THR A 125 12.06 -5.04 11.14
CA THR A 125 12.80 -6.04 11.94
C THR A 125 12.37 -7.46 11.58
N VAL A 126 11.06 -7.72 11.48
CA VAL A 126 10.57 -9.08 11.20
C VAL A 126 10.94 -9.56 9.80
N ALA A 127 10.99 -8.66 8.81
CA ALA A 127 11.49 -8.98 7.47
C ALA A 127 13.00 -9.30 7.47
N MET A 128 13.78 -8.57 8.26
CA MET A 128 15.21 -8.85 8.46
C MET A 128 15.44 -10.17 9.19
N GLU A 129 14.63 -10.51 10.18
CA GLU A 129 14.68 -11.79 10.88
C GLU A 129 14.38 -12.96 9.95
N LEU A 130 13.36 -12.85 9.10
CA LEU A 130 13.07 -13.86 8.08
C LEU A 130 14.26 -14.03 7.12
N PHE A 131 14.86 -12.92 6.66
CA PHE A 131 16.04 -12.94 5.80
C PHE A 131 17.22 -13.68 6.46
N VAL A 132 17.54 -13.34 7.72
CA VAL A 132 18.62 -13.97 8.49
C VAL A 132 18.31 -15.44 8.76
N GLN A 133 17.08 -15.78 9.13
CA GLN A 133 16.66 -17.16 9.37
C GLN A 133 16.83 -18.01 8.10
N ILE A 134 16.37 -17.51 6.96
CA ILE A 134 16.53 -18.21 5.69
C ILE A 134 18.01 -18.30 5.30
N TYR A 135 18.83 -17.26 5.48
CA TYR A 135 20.27 -17.36 5.26
C TYR A 135 20.91 -18.49 6.07
N ASN A 136 20.60 -18.57 7.37
CA ASN A 136 21.15 -19.60 8.25
C ASN A 136 20.72 -21.02 7.81
N LEU A 137 19.50 -21.19 7.27
CA LEU A 137 19.07 -22.46 6.69
C LEU A 137 19.94 -22.88 5.50
N PHE A 138 20.40 -21.93 4.68
CA PHE A 138 21.25 -22.19 3.51
C PHE A 138 22.72 -22.53 3.86
N GLU A 139 23.11 -22.44 5.13
CA GLU A 139 24.41 -22.96 5.60
C GLU A 139 24.41 -24.50 5.64
N ASP A 140 23.23 -25.14 5.73
CA ASP A 140 23.09 -26.59 5.72
C ASP A 140 23.11 -27.16 4.29
N PRO A 141 24.08 -28.03 3.93
CA PRO A 141 24.11 -28.70 2.63
C PRO A 141 22.90 -29.61 2.35
N GLU A 142 22.20 -30.08 3.38
CA GLU A 142 21.03 -30.97 3.28
C GLU A 142 19.69 -30.20 3.28
N LEU A 143 19.73 -28.87 3.22
CA LEU A 143 18.55 -28.00 3.18
C LEU A 143 17.53 -28.45 2.12
N SER A 144 16.26 -28.56 2.54
CA SER A 144 15.13 -28.76 1.64
C SER A 144 14.37 -27.45 1.41
N SER A 145 13.68 -27.34 0.26
CA SER A 145 12.78 -26.21 0.00
C SER A 145 11.60 -26.15 0.96
N LYS A 146 11.26 -27.28 1.61
CA LYS A 146 10.24 -27.31 2.65
C LYS A 146 10.66 -26.49 3.87
N ASP A 147 11.92 -26.55 4.29
CA ASP A 147 12.39 -25.81 5.47
C ASP A 147 12.28 -24.29 5.26
N VAL A 148 12.63 -23.82 4.06
CA VAL A 148 12.46 -22.41 3.66
C VAL A 148 10.99 -22.03 3.60
N LYS A 149 10.14 -22.91 3.05
CA LYS A 149 8.69 -22.68 2.99
C LYS A 149 8.06 -22.63 4.39
N ASP A 150 8.50 -23.49 5.31
CA ASP A 150 8.04 -23.52 6.70
C ASP A 150 8.48 -22.23 7.43
N ALA A 151 9.70 -21.73 7.19
CA ALA A 151 10.14 -20.42 7.71
C ALA A 151 9.23 -19.26 7.23
N ILE A 152 8.87 -19.25 5.94
CA ILE A 152 7.91 -18.28 5.38
C ILE A 152 6.54 -18.42 6.04
N TYR A 153 6.03 -19.65 6.18
CA TYR A 153 4.74 -19.91 6.80
C TYR A 153 4.70 -19.35 8.24
N TRP A 154 5.72 -19.64 9.05
CA TRP A 154 5.78 -19.18 10.44
C TRP A 154 6.00 -17.67 10.54
N TYR A 155 6.79 -17.04 9.67
CA TYR A 155 6.86 -15.59 9.60
C TYR A 155 5.47 -14.95 9.37
N VAL A 156 4.71 -15.45 8.40
CA VAL A 156 3.39 -14.92 8.10
C VAL A 156 2.37 -15.24 9.20
N SER A 157 2.45 -16.43 9.79
CA SER A 157 1.57 -16.90 10.85
C SER A 157 1.85 -16.20 12.18
N ASP A 158 3.08 -16.21 12.68
CA ASP A 158 3.41 -15.74 14.02
C ASP A 158 3.22 -14.23 14.13
N TYR A 159 3.64 -13.48 13.12
CA TYR A 159 3.46 -12.03 13.07
C TYR A 159 2.10 -11.59 12.51
N SER A 160 1.18 -12.52 12.24
CA SER A 160 -0.16 -12.17 11.74
C SER A 160 -0.91 -11.24 12.69
N ASP A 161 -0.70 -11.42 14.00
CA ASP A 161 -1.42 -10.70 15.04
C ASP A 161 -1.07 -9.21 14.98
N GLU A 162 0.21 -8.88 14.91
CA GLU A 162 0.71 -7.52 14.75
C GLU A 162 0.43 -6.97 13.34
N MET A 163 0.76 -7.71 12.27
CA MET A 163 0.62 -7.22 10.90
C MET A 163 -0.84 -6.98 10.50
N ALA A 164 -1.74 -7.93 10.77
CA ALA A 164 -3.16 -7.78 10.45
C ALA A 164 -3.87 -6.90 11.49
N GLY A 165 -3.46 -6.95 12.76
CA GLY A 165 -3.97 -6.07 13.80
C GLY A 165 -3.70 -4.59 13.51
N HIS A 166 -2.45 -4.24 13.17
CA HIS A 166 -2.10 -2.90 12.74
C HIS A 166 -2.89 -2.48 11.49
N ARG A 167 -3.07 -3.39 10.53
CA ARG A 167 -3.85 -3.10 9.31
C ARG A 167 -5.31 -2.76 9.60
N VAL A 168 -5.94 -3.42 10.58
CA VAL A 168 -7.30 -3.06 11.01
C VAL A 168 -7.32 -1.65 11.61
N ARG A 169 -6.34 -1.31 12.45
CA ARG A 169 -6.22 0.02 13.06
C ARG A 169 -6.04 1.11 12.00
N GLU A 170 -5.15 0.92 11.04
CA GLU A 170 -4.95 1.85 9.91
C GLU A 170 -6.26 2.22 9.20
N GLY A 171 -7.21 1.27 9.13
CA GLY A 171 -8.50 1.48 8.48
C GLY A 171 -9.52 2.31 9.27
N VAL A 172 -9.34 2.52 10.57
CA VAL A 172 -10.36 3.12 11.46
C VAL A 172 -9.83 4.14 12.47
N ASP A 173 -8.53 4.13 12.78
CA ASP A 173 -7.89 4.93 13.83
C ASP A 173 -7.27 6.20 13.24
N PRO A 174 -7.87 7.39 13.46
CA PRO A 174 -7.36 8.65 12.91
C PRO A 174 -6.08 9.14 13.60
N SER A 175 -5.62 8.49 14.67
CA SER A 175 -4.33 8.81 15.30
C SER A 175 -3.12 8.27 14.52
N LEU A 176 -3.35 7.32 13.61
CA LEU A 176 -2.34 6.86 12.65
C LEU A 176 -2.30 7.83 11.47
N ASP A 177 -1.63 8.96 11.67
CA ASP A 177 -1.83 10.18 10.89
C ASP A 177 -0.70 10.51 9.90
N PHE A 178 0.21 9.56 9.61
CA PHE A 178 1.38 9.76 8.75
C PHE A 178 1.09 10.57 7.48
N ALA A 179 0.14 10.12 6.66
CA ALA A 179 -0.24 10.82 5.42
C ALA A 179 -0.96 12.15 5.69
N VAL A 180 -1.80 12.21 6.73
CA VAL A 180 -2.53 13.44 7.12
C VAL A 180 -1.54 14.54 7.50
N ARG A 181 -0.47 14.21 8.24
CA ARG A 181 0.59 15.14 8.62
C ARG A 181 1.33 15.65 7.39
N ILE A 182 1.72 14.78 6.46
CA ILE A 182 2.38 15.23 5.22
C ILE A 182 1.48 16.24 4.47
N ILE A 183 0.19 15.93 4.30
CA ILE A 183 -0.76 16.78 3.56
C ILE A 183 -1.01 18.11 4.27
N CYS A 184 -1.21 18.08 5.59
CA CYS A 184 -1.62 19.26 6.35
C CYS A 184 -0.45 20.17 6.72
N GLU A 185 0.72 19.59 7.05
CA GLU A 185 1.88 20.30 7.61
C GLU A 185 2.91 20.71 6.54
N SER A 186 2.93 20.08 5.35
CA SER A 186 3.87 20.44 4.29
C SER A 186 3.41 21.65 3.47
N ASP A 187 4.38 22.38 2.90
CA ASP A 187 4.13 23.30 1.79
C ASP A 187 3.92 22.50 0.50
N LEU A 188 2.67 22.41 0.04
CA LEU A 188 2.30 21.65 -1.15
C LEU A 188 2.74 22.33 -2.47
N THR A 189 3.25 23.56 -2.42
CA THR A 189 3.87 24.20 -3.60
C THR A 189 5.30 23.71 -3.85
N ASP A 190 5.96 23.20 -2.82
CA ASP A 190 7.26 22.53 -2.92
C ASP A 190 7.07 21.01 -3.10
N LEU A 191 7.16 20.55 -4.34
CA LEU A 191 6.92 19.15 -4.71
C LEU A 191 7.85 18.12 -4.04
N ARG A 192 8.89 18.55 -3.29
CA ARG A 192 9.73 17.65 -2.49
C ARG A 192 8.90 16.86 -1.46
N TYR A 193 7.75 17.35 -1.03
CA TYR A 193 6.88 16.63 -0.09
C TYR A 193 6.44 15.25 -0.61
N LEU A 194 6.33 15.06 -1.94
CA LEU A 194 5.91 13.78 -2.53
C LEU A 194 6.86 12.63 -2.13
N TYR A 195 8.14 12.95 -1.94
CA TYR A 195 9.15 11.97 -1.54
C TYR A 195 9.08 11.62 -0.05
N LYS A 196 8.35 12.38 0.78
CA LYS A 196 8.16 12.06 2.21
C LYS A 196 7.33 10.78 2.42
N TYR A 197 6.54 10.37 1.42
CA TYR A 197 5.75 9.15 1.49
C TYR A 197 6.57 7.86 1.33
N GLY A 198 7.79 7.91 0.78
CA GLY A 198 8.57 6.70 0.45
C GLY A 198 8.02 5.86 -0.72
N GLU A 199 6.91 6.28 -1.33
CA GLU A 199 6.38 5.71 -2.57
C GLU A 199 7.31 5.99 -3.75
N TYR A 200 7.17 5.22 -4.82
CA TYR A 200 7.80 5.56 -6.09
C TYR A 200 7.09 6.76 -6.73
N VAL A 201 7.85 7.75 -7.21
CA VAL A 201 7.32 9.01 -7.72
C VAL A 201 7.88 9.27 -9.12
N THR A 202 7.00 9.23 -10.11
CA THR A 202 7.35 9.50 -11.52
C THR A 202 7.03 10.93 -11.90
N GLU A 203 7.18 11.25 -13.19
CA GLU A 203 6.74 12.54 -13.71
C GLU A 203 5.22 12.71 -13.63
N ASN A 204 4.46 11.61 -13.63
CA ASN A 204 3.01 11.66 -13.57
C ASN A 204 2.50 12.30 -12.27
N GLU A 205 2.97 11.83 -11.11
CA GLU A 205 2.56 12.35 -9.80
C GLU A 205 3.03 13.80 -9.60
N ARG A 206 4.27 14.12 -10.03
CA ARG A 206 4.82 15.48 -9.96
C ARG A 206 4.06 16.46 -10.85
N ALA A 207 3.77 16.08 -12.09
CA ALA A 207 3.03 16.91 -13.03
C ALA A 207 1.58 17.12 -12.56
N MET A 208 0.95 16.09 -11.97
CA MET A 208 -0.37 16.22 -11.35
C MET A 208 -0.36 17.24 -10.20
N ALA A 209 0.56 17.09 -9.25
CA ALA A 209 0.70 18.05 -8.14
C ALA A 209 0.98 19.48 -8.64
N ALA A 210 1.89 19.63 -9.61
CA ALA A 210 2.22 20.91 -10.23
C ALA A 210 1.01 21.54 -10.91
N PHE A 211 0.23 20.75 -11.66
CA PHE A 211 -0.97 21.22 -12.33
C PHE A 211 -2.03 21.66 -11.31
N LEU A 212 -2.29 20.88 -10.26
CA LEU A 212 -3.21 21.30 -9.20
C LEU A 212 -2.77 22.60 -8.53
N ASN A 213 -1.47 22.88 -8.43
CA ASN A 213 -0.96 24.16 -7.93
C ASN A 213 -1.23 25.35 -8.87
N THR A 214 -1.56 25.12 -10.14
CA THR A 214 -1.98 26.19 -11.09
C THR A 214 -3.43 26.62 -10.92
N LEU A 215 -4.26 25.78 -10.28
CA LEU A 215 -5.68 26.07 -10.08
C LEU A 215 -5.87 27.14 -9.01
N THR A 216 -6.93 27.94 -9.13
CA THR A 216 -7.26 28.91 -8.08
C THR A 216 -7.77 28.20 -6.82
N GLU A 217 -7.77 28.91 -5.70
CA GLU A 217 -8.30 28.33 -4.46
C GLU A 217 -9.80 28.01 -4.60
N GLU A 218 -10.54 28.85 -5.32
CA GLU A 218 -11.96 28.60 -5.61
C GLU A 218 -12.17 27.32 -6.44
N GLU A 219 -11.32 27.05 -7.44
CA GLU A 219 -11.38 25.82 -8.24
C GLU A 219 -11.12 24.58 -7.37
N ILE A 220 -10.08 24.61 -6.53
CA ILE A 220 -9.74 23.50 -5.62
C ILE A 220 -10.85 23.26 -4.60
N GLN A 221 -11.38 24.32 -3.99
CA GLN A 221 -12.47 24.21 -3.03
C GLN A 221 -13.75 23.68 -3.68
N ALA A 222 -14.04 24.05 -4.93
CA ALA A 222 -15.18 23.53 -5.68
C ALA A 222 -15.01 22.03 -6.00
N MET A 223 -13.82 21.61 -6.45
CA MET A 223 -13.51 20.20 -6.69
C MET A 223 -13.69 19.36 -5.42
N ALA A 224 -13.10 19.81 -4.29
CA ALA A 224 -13.25 19.16 -3.00
C ALA A 224 -14.72 19.13 -2.55
N ARG A 225 -15.47 20.23 -2.74
CA ARG A 225 -16.87 20.32 -2.34
C ARG A 225 -17.76 19.33 -3.08
N THR A 226 -17.60 19.18 -4.39
CA THR A 226 -18.32 18.15 -5.15
C THR A 226 -18.12 16.77 -4.56
N TYR A 227 -16.87 16.45 -4.22
CA TYR A 227 -16.49 15.16 -3.65
C TYR A 227 -17.03 14.94 -2.23
N THR A 228 -16.87 15.90 -1.32
CA THR A 228 -17.32 15.80 0.08
C THR A 228 -18.84 15.91 0.22
N GLU A 229 -19.50 16.76 -0.56
CA GLU A 229 -20.96 16.84 -0.57
C GLU A 229 -21.59 15.60 -1.21
N GLY A 230 -20.97 15.02 -2.24
CA GLY A 230 -21.40 13.72 -2.78
C GLY A 230 -21.44 12.64 -1.69
N TYR A 231 -20.41 12.60 -0.83
CA TYR A 231 -20.37 11.71 0.34
C TYR A 231 -21.52 11.97 1.32
N ARG A 232 -21.76 13.24 1.69
CA ARG A 232 -22.83 13.65 2.61
C ARG A 232 -24.24 13.37 2.03
N ILE A 233 -24.44 13.62 0.74
CA ILE A 233 -25.68 13.32 0.01
C ILE A 233 -25.95 11.82 0.01
N GLY A 234 -24.90 10.98 -0.13
CA GLY A 234 -25.04 9.54 -0.01
C GLY A 234 -25.61 9.08 1.34
N PHE A 235 -25.27 9.76 2.45
CA PHE A 235 -25.93 9.52 3.74
C PHE A 235 -27.42 9.89 3.70
N ILE A 236 -27.77 11.04 3.13
CA ILE A 236 -29.17 11.50 3.04
C ILE A 236 -30.01 10.54 2.21
N GLN A 237 -29.56 10.21 0.99
CA GLN A 237 -30.28 9.32 0.08
C GLN A 237 -30.43 7.91 0.68
N GLY A 238 -29.41 7.44 1.39
CA GLY A 238 -29.45 6.19 2.14
C GLY A 238 -30.26 6.23 3.43
N ARG A 239 -30.84 7.38 3.82
CA ARG A 239 -31.51 7.62 5.11
C ARG A 239 -30.63 7.25 6.31
N LYS A 240 -29.34 7.53 6.22
CA LYS A 240 -28.30 7.23 7.21
C LYS A 240 -27.95 8.49 7.98
N ASP A 241 -27.79 8.36 9.29
CA ASP A 241 -27.42 9.47 10.17
C ASP A 241 -25.89 9.64 10.22
N ILE A 242 -25.37 10.63 9.50
CA ILE A 242 -23.95 10.94 9.44
C ILE A 242 -23.38 11.38 10.80
N THR A 243 -24.21 11.92 11.70
CA THR A 243 -23.75 12.46 13.00
C THR A 243 -23.26 11.37 13.96
N LYS A 244 -23.65 10.12 13.70
CA LYS A 244 -23.17 8.92 14.39
C LYS A 244 -21.76 8.53 13.96
N LYS A 245 -21.24 9.09 12.87
CA LYS A 245 -19.92 8.78 12.32
C LYS A 245 -18.90 9.81 12.80
N LYS A 246 -17.66 9.37 12.93
CA LYS A 246 -16.53 10.14 13.47
C LYS A 246 -15.34 10.15 12.54
N THR A 247 -15.24 9.19 11.63
CA THR A 247 -14.14 9.10 10.68
C THR A 247 -14.63 8.93 9.25
N VAL A 248 -13.81 9.36 8.30
CA VAL A 248 -13.97 9.12 6.85
C VAL A 248 -12.66 8.58 6.31
N ASN A 249 -12.71 7.53 5.49
CA ASN A 249 -11.50 6.97 4.90
C ASN A 249 -11.24 7.57 3.52
N ILE A 250 -10.19 8.38 3.40
CA ILE A 250 -9.82 9.00 2.13
C ILE A 250 -8.77 8.12 1.42
N ARG A 251 -8.99 7.85 0.14
CA ARG A 251 -8.10 7.06 -0.74
C ARG A 251 -7.79 7.87 -1.99
N PHE A 252 -6.54 7.94 -2.39
CA PHE A 252 -6.08 8.75 -3.52
C PHE A 252 -4.70 8.30 -4.02
N GLN A 253 -4.35 8.61 -5.26
CA GLN A 253 -2.97 8.49 -5.76
C GLN A 253 -2.18 9.77 -5.46
N LEU A 254 -0.89 9.66 -5.17
CA LEU A 254 -0.03 10.83 -4.96
C LEU A 254 -0.15 11.83 -6.13
N GLY A 255 -0.10 13.12 -5.82
CA GLY A 255 -0.35 14.21 -6.76
C GLY A 255 -1.66 14.97 -6.48
N PHE A 256 -2.62 14.37 -5.76
CA PHE A 256 -3.91 14.98 -5.42
C PHE A 256 -3.96 15.70 -4.06
N GLU A 257 -2.83 15.85 -3.37
CA GLU A 257 -2.75 16.29 -1.97
C GLU A 257 -3.37 17.67 -1.77
N ARG A 258 -3.24 18.60 -2.72
CA ARG A 258 -3.87 19.93 -2.63
C ARG A 258 -5.40 19.84 -2.56
N MET A 259 -6.01 19.00 -3.39
CA MET A 259 -7.46 18.73 -3.33
C MET A 259 -7.83 17.96 -2.06
N VAL A 260 -7.02 16.97 -1.67
CA VAL A 260 -7.26 16.18 -0.45
C VAL A 260 -7.19 17.05 0.80
N LYS A 261 -6.29 18.04 0.86
CA LYS A 261 -6.21 19.01 1.96
C LYS A 261 -7.52 19.78 2.13
N ALA A 262 -8.06 20.33 1.04
CA ALA A 262 -9.37 20.99 1.05
C ALA A 262 -10.50 20.02 1.44
N ALA A 263 -10.46 18.76 0.98
CA ALA A 263 -11.44 17.75 1.38
C ALA A 263 -11.36 17.40 2.88
N ILE A 264 -10.15 17.33 3.46
CA ILE A 264 -9.94 17.12 4.89
C ILE A 264 -10.58 18.24 5.71
N GLU A 265 -10.39 19.49 5.30
CA GLU A 265 -10.99 20.67 5.97
C GLU A 265 -12.52 20.57 5.96
N GLN A 266 -13.11 20.30 4.79
CA GLN A 266 -14.56 20.17 4.63
C GLN A 266 -15.14 18.97 5.40
N PHE A 267 -14.44 17.82 5.44
CA PHE A 267 -14.88 16.70 6.27
C PHE A 267 -14.79 16.99 7.77
N ARG A 268 -13.79 17.75 8.21
CA ARG A 268 -13.69 18.22 9.61
C ARG A 268 -14.85 19.13 9.97
N GLU A 269 -15.31 20.00 9.06
CA GLU A 269 -16.52 20.81 9.24
C GLU A 269 -17.78 19.95 9.42
N MET A 270 -17.82 18.77 8.77
CA MET A 270 -18.89 17.77 8.96
C MET A 270 -18.73 16.92 10.23
N GLY A 271 -17.68 17.16 11.04
CA GLY A 271 -17.40 16.39 12.25
C GLY A 271 -16.71 15.04 12.01
N LEU A 272 -16.07 14.86 10.84
CA LEU A 272 -15.39 13.63 10.45
C LEU A 272 -13.87 13.84 10.41
N ALA A 273 -13.15 13.05 11.20
CA ALA A 273 -11.70 12.99 11.15
C ALA A 273 -11.23 12.13 9.95
N PRO A 274 -10.19 12.55 9.22
CA PRO A 274 -9.66 11.77 8.12
C PRO A 274 -8.90 10.53 8.62
N VAL A 275 -9.14 9.39 7.98
CA VAL A 275 -8.35 8.16 8.11
C VAL A 275 -7.73 7.86 6.75
N ILE A 276 -6.40 8.00 6.65
CA ILE A 276 -5.66 7.91 5.39
C ILE A 276 -4.51 6.90 5.56
N TYR A 277 -4.67 5.71 5.00
CA TYR A 277 -3.72 4.61 5.12
C TYR A 277 -3.16 4.18 3.77
N ARG A 278 -1.93 3.64 3.78
CA ARG A 278 -1.24 3.17 2.57
C ARG A 278 -1.87 1.90 2.01
N SER A 279 -1.76 1.69 0.71
CA SER A 279 -1.95 0.35 0.12
C SER A 279 -1.14 -0.72 0.86
N ALA A 280 -1.68 -1.95 0.95
CA ALA A 280 -1.10 -3.00 1.76
C ALA A 280 0.25 -3.49 1.21
N VAL A 281 1.24 -3.63 2.09
CA VAL A 281 2.63 -3.96 1.73
C VAL A 281 2.93 -5.45 1.97
N HIS A 282 2.74 -5.93 3.20
CA HIS A 282 2.90 -7.34 3.53
C HIS A 282 1.92 -8.22 2.76
N SER A 283 2.41 -9.35 2.24
CA SER A 283 1.61 -10.33 1.50
C SER A 283 0.36 -10.78 2.27
N VAL A 284 0.44 -10.90 3.60
CA VAL A 284 -0.72 -11.29 4.44
C VAL A 284 -1.89 -10.30 4.35
N ASN A 285 -1.63 -9.02 4.10
CA ASN A 285 -2.62 -7.96 4.05
C ASN A 285 -3.05 -7.60 2.62
N LYS A 286 -2.32 -8.09 1.60
CA LYS A 286 -2.62 -7.83 0.19
C LYS A 286 -3.89 -8.55 -0.26
N LYS A 287 -4.60 -7.92 -1.19
CA LYS A 287 -5.72 -8.52 -1.91
C LYS A 287 -5.34 -8.60 -3.38
N GLN A 288 -4.60 -9.63 -3.74
CA GLN A 288 -3.97 -9.77 -5.06
C GLN A 288 -3.17 -8.49 -5.41
N ALA A 289 -3.24 -8.04 -6.67
CA ALA A 289 -2.59 -6.83 -7.16
C ALA A 289 -3.36 -5.52 -6.84
N HIS A 290 -4.45 -5.57 -6.07
CA HIS A 290 -5.24 -4.37 -5.78
C HIS A 290 -4.58 -3.47 -4.74
N ARG A 291 -4.40 -2.19 -5.10
CA ARG A 291 -3.90 -1.14 -4.19
C ARG A 291 -5.08 -0.38 -3.57
N ILE A 292 -5.38 -0.67 -2.31
CA ILE A 292 -6.47 -0.01 -1.56
C ILE A 292 -5.86 0.88 -0.47
N GLY A 293 -6.12 2.19 -0.55
CA GLY A 293 -5.52 3.19 0.34
C GLY A 293 -4.96 4.34 -0.51
N TYR A 294 -3.91 5.00 -0.02
CA TYR A 294 -3.05 5.83 -0.86
C TYR A 294 -1.85 5.05 -1.41
N TYR A 295 -1.34 5.46 -2.56
CA TYR A 295 -0.14 4.91 -3.21
C TYR A 295 0.42 5.91 -4.23
N GLY A 296 1.70 5.77 -4.60
CA GLY A 296 2.34 6.57 -5.65
C GLY A 296 2.29 5.88 -7.01
N ALA A 297 3.30 6.11 -7.85
CA ALA A 297 3.43 5.38 -9.11
C ALA A 297 3.65 3.88 -8.85
N ILE A 298 3.20 3.05 -9.78
CA ILE A 298 3.51 1.63 -9.80
C ILE A 298 4.86 1.46 -10.50
N PRO A 299 5.94 1.04 -9.81
CA PRO A 299 7.26 0.92 -10.43
C PRO A 299 7.27 -0.05 -11.60
N ASN A 300 6.51 -1.16 -11.46
CA ASN A 300 6.36 -2.17 -12.49
C ASN A 300 5.09 -2.99 -12.26
N GLN A 301 4.12 -2.89 -13.17
CA GLN A 301 2.85 -3.63 -13.08
C GLN A 301 3.03 -5.15 -13.28
N GLN A 302 4.07 -5.57 -14.01
CA GLN A 302 4.41 -6.99 -14.16
C GLN A 302 4.92 -7.58 -12.84
N PHE A 303 5.66 -6.81 -12.04
CA PHE A 303 6.07 -7.22 -10.70
C PHE A 303 4.87 -7.45 -9.79
N ASP A 304 3.93 -6.50 -9.73
CA ASP A 304 2.70 -6.66 -8.95
C ASP A 304 1.86 -7.87 -9.43
N TYR A 305 1.84 -8.13 -10.75
CA TYR A 305 1.16 -9.29 -11.32
C TYR A 305 1.84 -10.62 -10.99
N ASP A 306 3.17 -10.70 -11.10
CA ASP A 306 3.96 -11.92 -10.83
C ASP A 306 3.86 -12.36 -9.35
N HIS A 307 3.56 -11.42 -8.45
CA HIS A 307 3.46 -11.64 -7.00
C HIS A 307 2.03 -11.58 -6.45
N LYS A 308 1.01 -11.48 -7.31
CA LYS A 308 -0.40 -11.35 -6.88
C LYS A 308 -0.93 -12.57 -6.11
N ASP A 309 -0.33 -13.74 -6.33
CA ASP A 309 -0.78 -15.02 -5.78
C ASP A 309 0.27 -15.64 -4.82
N ASP A 310 1.19 -14.82 -4.27
CA ASP A 310 2.22 -15.24 -3.30
C ASP A 310 1.65 -15.91 -2.04
N ALA A 311 0.38 -15.64 -1.71
CA ALA A 311 -0.36 -16.35 -0.68
C ALA A 311 -0.38 -17.88 -0.89
N ALA A 312 -0.15 -18.38 -2.11
CA ALA A 312 -0.03 -19.82 -2.38
C ALA A 312 1.06 -20.52 -1.55
N LEU A 313 2.05 -19.77 -1.05
CA LEU A 313 3.14 -20.31 -0.23
C LEU A 313 2.71 -20.70 1.19
N TYR A 314 1.74 -20.00 1.77
CA TYR A 314 1.35 -20.18 3.18
C TYR A 314 -0.15 -20.37 3.41
N LEU A 315 -0.99 -20.23 2.38
CA LEU A 315 -2.43 -20.36 2.53
C LEU A 315 -2.84 -21.82 2.68
N ASP A 316 -3.27 -22.18 3.88
CA ASP A 316 -3.94 -23.43 4.21
C ASP A 316 -5.12 -23.20 5.18
N HIS A 317 -5.77 -24.29 5.62
CA HIS A 317 -6.91 -24.20 6.50
C HIS A 317 -6.56 -23.62 7.89
N GLU A 318 -5.42 -24.02 8.47
CA GLU A 318 -5.02 -23.58 9.81
C GLU A 318 -4.71 -22.10 9.82
N PHE A 319 -3.99 -21.63 8.80
CA PHE A 319 -3.68 -20.23 8.60
C PHE A 319 -4.94 -19.39 8.41
N VAL A 320 -5.91 -19.84 7.59
CA VAL A 320 -7.20 -19.14 7.43
C VAL A 320 -7.91 -18.98 8.78
N GLN A 321 -7.99 -20.06 9.56
CA GLN A 321 -8.63 -20.02 10.87
C GLN A 321 -7.89 -19.09 11.84
N ARG A 322 -6.55 -19.08 11.82
CA ARG A 322 -5.74 -18.14 12.60
C ARG A 322 -6.02 -16.69 12.18
N LYS A 323 -5.93 -16.38 10.89
CA LYS A 323 -6.15 -15.03 10.36
C LYS A 323 -7.55 -14.49 10.68
N LEU A 324 -8.59 -15.34 10.67
CA LEU A 324 -9.96 -14.96 11.08
C LEU A 324 -10.04 -14.65 12.58
N ARG A 325 -9.40 -15.45 13.45
CA ARG A 325 -9.33 -15.16 14.89
C ARG A 325 -8.63 -13.84 15.16
N VAL A 326 -7.49 -13.60 14.49
CA VAL A 326 -6.74 -12.34 14.60
C VAL A 326 -7.60 -11.17 14.17
N LEU A 327 -8.27 -11.27 13.03
CA LEU A 327 -9.15 -10.23 12.52
C LEU A 327 -10.26 -9.89 13.54
N GLN A 328 -10.86 -10.91 14.15
CA GLN A 328 -11.88 -10.72 15.17
C GLN A 328 -11.33 -10.01 16.42
N VAL A 329 -10.18 -10.44 16.93
CA VAL A 329 -9.53 -9.82 18.10
C VAL A 329 -9.16 -8.37 17.80
N ALA A 330 -8.58 -8.11 16.62
CA ALA A 330 -8.19 -6.76 16.20
C ALA A 330 -9.39 -5.81 16.15
N TYR A 331 -10.50 -6.23 15.53
CA TYR A 331 -11.71 -5.41 15.51
C TYR A 331 -12.34 -5.23 16.89
N GLU A 332 -12.28 -6.23 17.77
CA GLU A 332 -12.77 -6.08 19.14
C GLU A 332 -11.99 -4.99 19.91
N GLN A 333 -10.67 -4.91 19.70
CA GLN A 333 -9.81 -3.90 20.31
C GLN A 333 -10.13 -2.47 19.84
N VAL A 334 -10.60 -2.30 18.60
CA VAL A 334 -10.94 -0.99 18.02
C VAL A 334 -12.44 -0.81 17.75
N LYS A 335 -13.31 -1.55 18.42
CA LYS A 335 -14.74 -1.60 18.11
C LYS A 335 -15.44 -0.25 18.10
N GLU A 336 -15.06 0.67 18.99
CA GLU A 336 -15.65 2.00 19.08
C GLU A 336 -15.28 2.86 17.86
N LEU A 337 -14.02 2.77 17.41
CA LEU A 337 -13.54 3.43 16.21
C LEU A 337 -14.21 2.83 14.96
N ALA A 338 -14.29 1.49 14.88
CA ALA A 338 -14.92 0.79 13.77
C ALA A 338 -16.42 1.09 13.64
N ASN A 339 -17.17 1.11 14.75
CA ASN A 339 -18.62 1.37 14.74
C ASN A 339 -18.96 2.81 14.29
N THR A 340 -18.02 3.74 14.47
CA THR A 340 -18.17 5.15 14.05
C THR A 340 -17.51 5.46 12.70
N HIS A 341 -17.02 4.44 11.98
CA HIS A 341 -16.44 4.60 10.65
C HIS A 341 -17.49 4.93 9.58
N GLY A 342 -17.32 6.07 8.91
CA GLY A 342 -18.28 6.59 7.93
C GLY A 342 -18.20 5.96 6.54
N GLY A 343 -17.12 5.21 6.25
CA GLY A 343 -16.88 4.56 4.96
C GLY A 343 -15.87 5.30 4.08
N PRO A 344 -15.61 4.78 2.87
CA PRO A 344 -14.56 5.29 1.99
C PRO A 344 -15.04 6.46 1.13
N ALA A 345 -14.15 7.42 0.96
CA ALA A 345 -14.22 8.48 -0.03
C ALA A 345 -12.99 8.28 -0.94
N CYS A 346 -13.23 7.97 -2.21
CA CYS A 346 -12.18 7.58 -3.15
C CYS A 346 -11.98 8.66 -4.23
N ILE A 347 -10.73 9.02 -4.47
CA ILE A 347 -10.28 9.73 -5.66
C ILE A 347 -9.57 8.70 -6.53
N GLU A 348 -10.21 8.33 -7.62
CA GLU A 348 -9.71 7.37 -8.61
C GLU A 348 -9.11 8.12 -9.80
N THR A 349 -8.30 7.41 -10.59
CA THR A 349 -7.64 7.95 -11.77
C THR A 349 -8.06 7.21 -13.04
N PHE A 350 -7.88 7.87 -14.18
CA PHE A 350 -8.03 7.25 -15.50
C PHE A 350 -7.06 7.85 -16.52
N GLY A 351 -6.87 7.16 -17.65
CA GLY A 351 -6.01 7.64 -18.73
C GLY A 351 -4.56 7.14 -18.64
N GLU A 352 -4.28 6.21 -17.73
CA GLU A 352 -3.05 5.43 -17.68
C GLU A 352 -2.89 4.57 -18.94
N THR A 353 -1.63 4.26 -19.27
CA THR A 353 -1.35 3.31 -20.34
C THR A 353 -1.88 1.92 -19.98
N PRO A 354 -2.73 1.29 -20.82
CA PRO A 354 -3.22 -0.06 -20.53
C PRO A 354 -2.07 -1.07 -20.41
N PHE A 355 -2.14 -1.90 -19.38
CA PHE A 355 -1.16 -2.95 -19.12
C PHE A 355 -1.70 -4.32 -19.50
N ALA A 356 -0.92 -5.07 -20.28
CA ALA A 356 -1.20 -6.46 -20.63
C ALA A 356 -0.19 -7.37 -19.91
N PRO A 357 -0.60 -8.06 -18.83
CA PRO A 357 0.31 -8.91 -18.07
C PRO A 357 0.74 -10.15 -18.86
N VAL A 358 2.00 -10.55 -18.67
CA VAL A 358 2.56 -11.80 -19.18
C VAL A 358 2.51 -12.85 -18.08
N ALA A 359 1.77 -13.95 -18.30
CA ALA A 359 1.74 -15.04 -17.34
C ALA A 359 3.06 -15.81 -17.33
N LYS A 360 3.71 -15.90 -16.16
CA LYS A 360 4.91 -16.70 -15.93
C LYS A 360 4.55 -17.98 -15.18
N LYS A 361 5.10 -19.11 -15.62
CA LYS A 361 4.86 -20.42 -14.97
C LYS A 361 5.62 -20.56 -13.65
N GLU A 362 6.63 -19.71 -13.44
CA GLU A 362 7.48 -19.63 -12.26
C GLU A 362 6.85 -18.79 -11.14
N ALA A 363 5.83 -17.97 -11.46
CA ALA A 363 5.06 -17.22 -10.48
C ALA A 363 4.17 -18.15 -9.63
N CYS A 364 3.87 -17.71 -8.41
CA CYS A 364 2.95 -18.42 -7.51
C CYS A 364 1.56 -18.52 -8.15
N ALA A 365 0.86 -19.64 -7.93
CA ALA A 365 -0.52 -19.81 -8.33
C ALA A 365 -1.30 -20.58 -7.27
N LEU A 366 -2.46 -20.05 -6.88
CA LEU A 366 -3.34 -20.73 -5.94
C LEU A 366 -3.86 -22.04 -6.54
N SER A 367 -3.73 -23.14 -5.80
CA SER A 367 -4.39 -24.39 -6.14
C SER A 367 -5.92 -24.26 -6.05
N ALA A 368 -6.66 -25.18 -6.68
CA ALA A 368 -8.13 -25.20 -6.58
C ALA A 368 -8.64 -25.33 -5.13
N HIS A 369 -7.87 -25.96 -4.24
CA HIS A 369 -8.19 -26.02 -2.81
C HIS A 369 -7.96 -24.65 -2.15
N GLN A 370 -6.82 -24.01 -2.41
CA GLN A 370 -6.48 -22.69 -1.90
C GLN A 370 -7.45 -21.60 -2.39
N GLN A 371 -7.90 -21.66 -3.63
CA GLN A 371 -8.94 -20.75 -4.14
C GLN A 371 -10.24 -20.86 -3.34
N LYS A 372 -10.67 -22.09 -3.00
CA LYS A 372 -11.85 -22.31 -2.15
C LYS A 372 -11.64 -21.78 -0.73
N LEU A 373 -10.45 -21.98 -0.17
CA LEU A 373 -10.09 -21.43 1.14
C LEU A 373 -10.10 -19.89 1.13
N GLN A 374 -9.56 -19.26 0.09
CA GLN A 374 -9.57 -17.81 -0.06
C GLN A 374 -11.00 -17.26 -0.13
N VAL A 375 -11.89 -17.91 -0.90
CA VAL A 375 -13.31 -17.52 -0.96
C VAL A 375 -14.01 -17.67 0.39
N SER A 376 -13.74 -18.75 1.14
CA SER A 376 -14.27 -18.94 2.50
C SER A 376 -13.79 -17.83 3.43
N TYR A 377 -12.48 -17.56 3.42
CA TYR A 377 -11.87 -16.49 4.18
C TYR A 377 -12.50 -15.13 3.85
N ASP A 378 -12.62 -14.78 2.56
CA ASP A 378 -13.17 -13.49 2.13
C ASP A 378 -14.64 -13.32 2.59
N ASN A 379 -15.41 -14.40 2.57
CA ASN A 379 -16.79 -14.40 3.06
C ASN A 379 -16.84 -14.17 4.58
N GLU A 380 -16.12 -14.98 5.35
CA GLU A 380 -16.10 -14.93 6.82
C GLU A 380 -15.49 -13.62 7.34
N ALA A 381 -14.39 -13.17 6.74
CA ALA A 381 -13.76 -11.89 7.03
C ALA A 381 -14.73 -10.73 6.74
N GLY A 382 -15.46 -10.77 5.62
CA GLY A 382 -16.49 -9.79 5.31
C GLY A 382 -17.61 -9.75 6.36
N GLN A 383 -18.03 -10.90 6.87
CA GLN A 383 -19.00 -10.97 7.96
C GLN A 383 -18.44 -10.39 9.27
N ILE A 384 -17.18 -10.68 9.61
CA ILE A 384 -16.51 -10.07 10.77
C ILE A 384 -16.51 -8.55 10.63
N VAL A 385 -16.01 -8.02 9.51
CA VAL A 385 -15.96 -6.57 9.25
C VAL A 385 -17.34 -5.94 9.39
N ASN A 386 -18.39 -6.54 8.79
CA ASN A 386 -19.75 -6.00 8.85
C ASN A 386 -20.34 -5.94 10.27
N ARG A 387 -19.90 -6.79 11.20
CA ARG A 387 -20.31 -6.72 12.61
C ARG A 387 -19.78 -5.48 13.33
N TYR A 388 -18.60 -5.00 12.93
CA TYR A 388 -17.93 -3.86 13.57
C TYR A 388 -18.10 -2.56 12.78
N ILE A 389 -18.06 -2.62 11.45
CA ILE A 389 -18.33 -1.52 10.52
C ILE A 389 -19.65 -1.80 9.81
N LYS A 390 -20.74 -1.29 10.37
CA LYS A 390 -22.11 -1.55 9.87
C LYS A 390 -22.32 -0.98 8.48
N GLY A 391 -22.44 -1.86 7.48
CA GLY A 391 -22.61 -1.50 6.07
C GLY A 391 -23.85 -0.62 5.83
N GLU A 392 -24.94 -0.90 6.54
CA GLU A 392 -26.19 -0.15 6.45
C GLU A 392 -26.09 1.28 6.99
N GLU A 393 -25.10 1.58 7.85
CA GLU A 393 -24.94 2.89 8.47
C GLU A 393 -23.86 3.76 7.83
N ARG A 394 -23.02 3.23 6.92
CA ARG A 394 -21.93 3.97 6.25
C ARG A 394 -22.28 4.40 4.83
N SER A 395 -21.57 5.38 4.27
CA SER A 395 -21.69 5.79 2.87
C SER A 395 -20.39 5.52 2.12
N PHE A 396 -20.38 5.81 0.83
CA PHE A 396 -19.16 5.95 0.06
C PHE A 396 -19.32 7.05 -1.00
N THR A 397 -18.21 7.57 -1.49
CA THR A 397 -18.18 8.43 -2.68
C THR A 397 -16.99 8.05 -3.54
N ILE A 398 -17.11 8.23 -4.85
CA ILE A 398 -16.02 8.03 -5.81
C ILE A 398 -16.05 9.23 -6.76
N ILE A 399 -14.90 9.86 -6.94
CA ILE A 399 -14.66 10.87 -7.98
C ILE A 399 -13.43 10.46 -8.77
N ALA A 400 -13.44 10.68 -10.09
CA ALA A 400 -12.33 10.28 -10.94
C ALA A 400 -11.78 11.46 -11.74
N TYR A 401 -10.45 11.46 -11.94
CA TYR A 401 -9.73 12.48 -12.71
C TYR A 401 -8.73 11.84 -13.67
N PRO A 402 -8.43 12.48 -14.82
CA PRO A 402 -7.41 11.97 -15.71
C PRO A 402 -6.02 12.10 -15.06
N VAL A 403 -5.06 11.27 -15.46
CA VAL A 403 -3.63 11.42 -15.14
C VAL A 403 -2.85 12.00 -16.32
N LYS A 404 -1.61 12.45 -16.08
CA LYS A 404 -0.79 13.09 -17.12
C LYS A 404 -0.46 12.15 -18.29
N GLU A 405 -0.42 10.84 -18.02
CA GLU A 405 -0.24 9.79 -19.03
C GLU A 405 -1.25 9.84 -20.19
N ILE A 406 -2.42 10.45 -20.00
CA ILE A 406 -3.45 10.55 -21.06
C ILE A 406 -2.98 11.37 -22.28
N GLY A 407 -1.90 12.15 -22.13
CA GLY A 407 -1.18 12.78 -23.23
C GLY A 407 -1.11 14.30 -23.17
N GLU A 408 -0.96 14.92 -24.33
CA GLU A 408 -0.73 16.36 -24.47
C GLU A 408 -1.93 17.20 -24.01
N ASN A 409 -3.15 16.73 -24.26
CA ASN A 409 -4.40 17.41 -23.89
C ASN A 409 -4.81 17.20 -22.41
N PHE A 410 -3.90 16.70 -21.57
CA PHE A 410 -4.17 16.40 -20.16
C PHE A 410 -4.91 17.54 -19.42
N GLU A 411 -4.40 18.77 -19.51
CA GLU A 411 -4.98 19.91 -18.77
C GLU A 411 -6.40 20.26 -19.24
N GLU A 412 -6.64 20.21 -20.55
CA GLU A 412 -7.96 20.45 -21.14
C GLU A 412 -8.94 19.36 -20.69
N ILE A 413 -8.54 18.08 -20.82
CA ILE A 413 -9.36 16.94 -20.40
C ILE A 413 -9.65 17.03 -18.90
N PHE A 414 -8.68 17.41 -18.07
CA PHE A 414 -8.88 17.59 -16.64
C PHE A 414 -9.91 18.68 -16.36
N ARG A 415 -9.79 19.86 -17.01
CA ARG A 415 -10.74 20.97 -16.83
C ARG A 415 -12.15 20.61 -17.28
N GLU A 416 -12.30 19.91 -18.40
CA GLU A 416 -13.61 19.39 -18.85
C GLU A 416 -14.16 18.34 -17.87
N THR A 417 -13.30 17.47 -17.32
CA THR A 417 -13.69 16.50 -16.29
C THR A 417 -14.18 17.20 -15.03
N VAL A 418 -13.52 18.27 -14.59
CA VAL A 418 -13.97 19.10 -13.46
C VAL A 418 -15.35 19.70 -13.76
N LYS A 419 -15.58 20.24 -14.96
CA LYS A 419 -16.90 20.76 -15.36
C LYS A 419 -17.98 19.69 -15.29
N ILE A 420 -17.69 18.48 -15.75
CA ILE A 420 -18.62 17.33 -15.69
C ILE A 420 -18.90 16.95 -14.23
N ASN A 421 -17.85 16.82 -13.41
CA ASN A 421 -18.00 16.43 -12.00
C ASN A 421 -18.77 17.49 -11.19
N THR A 422 -18.64 18.77 -11.55
CA THR A 422 -19.27 19.91 -10.85
C THR A 422 -20.63 20.31 -11.42
N LEU A 423 -21.20 19.52 -12.35
CA LEU A 423 -22.55 19.75 -12.87
C LEU A 423 -23.60 19.79 -11.74
N ASP A 424 -24.65 20.59 -11.93
CA ASP A 424 -25.72 20.73 -10.93
C ASP A 424 -26.50 19.42 -10.78
N ASN A 425 -26.16 18.66 -9.75
CA ASN A 425 -26.84 17.41 -9.40
C ASN A 425 -28.37 17.55 -9.34
N LYS A 426 -28.92 18.67 -8.85
CA LYS A 426 -30.38 18.85 -8.76
C LYS A 426 -31.02 19.02 -10.13
N LEU A 427 -30.32 19.66 -11.07
CA LEU A 427 -30.78 19.78 -12.44
C LEU A 427 -30.84 18.41 -13.10
N TYR A 428 -29.75 17.63 -13.02
CA TYR A 428 -29.67 16.32 -13.65
C TYR A 428 -30.57 15.28 -12.98
N GLU A 429 -30.72 15.33 -11.64
CA GLU A 429 -31.69 14.51 -10.90
C GLU A 429 -33.11 14.74 -11.43
N LYS A 430 -33.53 16.01 -11.60
CA LYS A 430 -34.85 16.34 -12.17
C LYS A 430 -35.00 15.82 -13.60
N ILE A 431 -33.97 15.97 -14.43
CA ILE A 431 -33.99 15.45 -15.80
C ILE A 431 -34.17 13.93 -15.80
N GLN A 432 -33.38 13.20 -15.00
CA GLN A 432 -33.49 11.74 -14.91
C GLN A 432 -34.83 11.29 -14.33
N GLN A 433 -35.33 11.95 -13.29
CA GLN A 433 -36.63 11.64 -12.70
C GLN A 433 -37.76 11.83 -13.71
N ASN A 434 -37.74 12.91 -14.51
CA ASN A 434 -38.71 13.13 -15.58
C ASN A 434 -38.64 12.03 -16.66
N ILE A 435 -37.43 11.52 -16.98
CA ILE A 435 -37.28 10.40 -17.92
C ILE A 435 -37.88 9.12 -17.33
N ILE A 436 -37.60 8.81 -16.06
CA ILE A 436 -38.14 7.64 -15.36
C ILE A 436 -39.67 7.70 -15.28
N GLU A 437 -40.25 8.87 -15.01
CA GLU A 437 -41.72 9.03 -14.95
C GLU A 437 -42.39 8.95 -16.32
N ALA A 438 -41.66 9.20 -17.40
CA ALA A 438 -42.17 9.14 -18.77
C ALA A 438 -42.06 7.72 -19.40
N LEU A 439 -41.23 6.84 -18.83
CA LEU A 439 -41.06 5.43 -19.21
C LEU A 439 -41.98 4.52 -18.39
#